data_AF-A0A9N9Q0J2-F1
#
_entry.id   AF-A0A9N9Q0J2-F1
#
_cell.length_a   1.000
_cell.length_b   1.000
_cell.length_c   1.000
_cell.angle_alpha   90.00
_cell.angle_beta   90.00
_cell.angle_gamma   90.00
#
_symmetry.space_group_name_H-M   'P 1'
#
loop_
_entity.id
_entity.type
_entity.pdbx_description
1 polymer ?
#
loop_
_entity_poly.entity_id
_entity_poly.type
_entity_poly.pdbx_seq_one_letter_code
_entity_poly.pdbx_strand_id
1 'polypeptide(L)'
;MTRVIVYSAALVAFIAATAMTFASIFIPDWITYTTTTAPSTPSSPSHTFTKVIGLHRSCESEHGCAHFPTVEDCSGTDRYFCSMWRSVGFLMSFAAVLELVTLVAYLVVINGGKQKREAGWKVLSFLLVLVGVVQCASMAIVAYLFDNDDRFFVGWQLDKSFILVTVSWSIAILSAGFISLSAFVFPEEGDYELIPPSENEMYR
;
A
#
# COMPACT_ATOMS: atom_id res chain seq x y z
N MET A 1 -8.67 -5.60 -27.90
CA MET A 1 -7.56 -4.62 -27.97
C MET A 1 -7.67 -3.57 -26.86
N THR A 2 -8.78 -2.83 -26.73
CA THR A 2 -8.91 -1.72 -25.76
C THR A 2 -8.81 -2.14 -24.29
N ARG A 3 -9.38 -3.29 -23.92
CA ARG A 3 -9.31 -3.82 -22.54
C ARG A 3 -7.89 -4.17 -22.12
N VAL A 4 -7.07 -4.70 -23.05
CA VAL A 4 -5.66 -5.01 -22.81
C VAL A 4 -4.85 -3.74 -22.48
N ILE A 5 -5.11 -2.63 -23.18
CA ILE A 5 -4.44 -1.35 -22.92
C ILE A 5 -4.78 -0.86 -21.51
N VAL A 6 -6.06 -0.91 -21.11
CA VAL A 6 -6.49 -0.51 -19.76
C VAL A 6 -5.80 -1.37 -18.69
N TYR A 7 -5.79 -2.70 -18.87
CA TYR A 7 -5.14 -3.59 -17.91
C TYR A 7 -3.63 -3.41 -17.85
N SER A 8 -2.98 -3.14 -18.98
CA SER A 8 -1.54 -2.91 -19.04
C SER A 8 -1.15 -1.58 -18.39
N ALA A 9 -1.92 -0.51 -18.64
CA ALA A 9 -1.71 0.79 -18.00
C ALA A 9 -1.93 0.69 -16.48
N ALA A 10 -3.00 0.02 -16.05
CA ALA A 10 -3.28 -0.21 -14.64
C ALA A 10 -2.20 -1.09 -13.99
N LEU A 11 -1.66 -2.09 -14.69
CA LEU A 11 -0.55 -2.92 -14.21
C LEU A 11 0.70 -2.07 -13.96
N VAL A 12 1.09 -1.19 -14.89
CA VAL A 12 2.27 -0.32 -14.72
C VAL A 12 2.09 0.61 -13.51
N ALA A 13 0.91 1.22 -13.38
CA ALA A 13 0.59 2.05 -12.21
C ALA A 13 0.62 1.24 -10.91
N PHE A 14 0.09 0.02 -10.93
CA PHE A 14 0.06 -0.86 -9.77
C PHE A 14 1.45 -1.38 -9.39
N ILE A 15 2.35 -1.65 -10.34
CA ILE A 15 3.76 -1.96 -10.06
C ILE A 15 4.43 -0.80 -9.31
N ALA A 16 4.18 0.44 -9.75
CA ALA A 16 4.68 1.62 -9.05
C ALA A 16 4.09 1.73 -7.64
N ALA A 17 2.78 1.50 -7.47
CA ALA A 17 2.12 1.46 -6.16
C ALA A 17 2.75 0.39 -5.23
N THR A 18 2.97 -0.83 -5.73
CA THR A 18 3.64 -1.90 -4.98
C THR A 18 5.03 -1.48 -4.53
N ALA A 19 5.82 -0.84 -5.41
CA ALA A 19 7.13 -0.32 -5.03
C ALA A 19 7.04 0.75 -3.92
N MET A 20 6.05 1.64 -3.97
CA MET A 20 5.78 2.63 -2.91
C MET A 20 5.38 1.96 -1.58
N THR A 21 4.61 0.87 -1.62
CA THR A 21 4.24 0.08 -0.44
C THR A 21 5.45 -0.58 0.20
N PHE A 22 6.33 -1.22 -0.58
CA PHE A 22 7.57 -1.77 -0.05
C PHE A 22 8.49 -0.67 0.50
N ALA A 23 8.59 0.47 -0.20
CA ALA A 23 9.35 1.61 0.29
C ALA A 23 8.80 2.12 1.64
N SER A 24 7.48 2.20 1.81
CA SER A 24 6.89 2.60 3.09
C SER A 24 7.15 1.58 4.20
N ILE A 25 7.19 0.27 3.91
CA ILE A 25 7.51 -0.75 4.91
C ILE A 25 8.96 -0.68 5.36
N PHE A 26 9.91 -0.50 4.43
CA PHE A 26 11.34 -0.59 4.73
C PHE A 26 11.99 0.74 5.15
N ILE A 27 11.48 1.88 4.68
CA ILE A 27 12.02 3.20 5.02
C ILE A 27 11.34 3.68 6.32
N PRO A 28 12.11 3.97 7.39
CA PRO A 28 11.56 4.33 8.69
C PRO A 28 11.12 5.80 8.79
N ASP A 29 10.49 6.35 7.74
CA ASP A 29 10.05 7.75 7.64
C ASP A 29 8.50 7.83 7.66
N TRP A 30 7.83 7.20 8.63
CA TRP A 30 6.37 7.37 8.79
C TRP A 30 6.04 8.60 9.59
N ILE A 31 6.76 8.80 10.69
CA ILE A 31 6.60 9.97 11.55
C ILE A 31 7.99 10.47 11.94
N THR A 32 8.24 11.76 11.77
CA THR A 32 9.54 12.38 12.02
C THR A 32 9.42 13.54 13.00
N TYR A 33 10.38 13.62 13.89
CA TYR A 33 10.58 14.72 14.81
C TYR A 33 11.95 15.35 14.55
N THR A 34 11.99 16.66 14.37
CA THR A 34 13.24 17.41 14.22
C THR A 34 13.21 18.63 15.10
N THR A 35 14.23 18.80 15.94
CA THR A 35 14.39 20.00 16.77
C THR A 35 15.80 20.55 16.65
N THR A 36 15.91 21.86 16.48
CA THR A 36 17.20 22.54 16.40
C THR A 36 17.46 23.23 17.73
N THR A 37 18.45 22.74 18.47
CA THR A 37 18.88 23.40 19.72
C THR A 37 19.56 24.73 19.41
N ALA A 38 19.08 25.78 20.07
CA ALA A 38 19.70 27.09 19.99
C ALA A 38 21.13 27.03 20.56
N PRO A 39 22.09 27.75 19.96
CA PRO A 39 23.48 27.73 20.41
C PRO A 39 23.55 28.25 21.85
N SER A 40 24.09 27.44 22.76
CA SER A 40 24.23 27.77 24.19
C SER A 40 25.24 28.90 24.45
N THR A 41 26.05 29.23 23.46
CA THR A 41 27.05 30.31 23.45
C THR A 41 27.23 30.79 22.01
N PRO A 42 27.56 32.07 21.76
CA PRO A 42 27.75 32.61 20.39
C PRO A 42 28.86 31.90 19.57
N SER A 43 29.68 31.06 20.20
CA SER A 43 30.73 30.24 19.58
C SER A 43 30.36 28.77 19.35
N SER A 44 29.21 28.31 19.85
CA SER A 44 28.79 26.91 19.77
C SER A 44 27.89 26.68 18.54
N PRO A 45 28.12 25.61 17.75
CA PRO A 45 27.26 25.31 16.61
C PRO A 45 25.86 24.88 17.07
N SER A 46 24.83 25.20 16.28
CA SER A 46 23.48 24.67 16.48
C SER A 46 23.46 23.17 16.23
N HIS A 47 22.96 22.38 17.18
CA HIS A 47 22.79 20.94 17.00
C HIS A 47 21.34 20.61 16.63
N THR A 48 21.16 19.92 15.51
CA THR A 48 19.85 19.42 15.08
C THR A 48 19.69 17.98 15.54
N PHE A 49 18.68 17.73 16.36
CA PHE A 49 18.28 16.42 16.79
C PHE A 49 17.14 15.92 15.90
N THR A 50 17.29 14.72 15.34
CA THR A 50 16.28 14.11 14.46
C THR A 50 15.97 12.70 14.94
N LYS A 51 14.67 12.41 15.07
CA LYS A 51 14.14 11.09 15.38
C LYS A 51 13.10 10.72 14.32
N VAL A 52 13.31 9.58 13.67
CA VAL A 52 12.41 9.02 12.66
C VAL A 52 11.83 7.71 13.16
N ILE A 53 10.53 7.52 12.97
CA ILE A 53 9.80 6.31 13.37
C ILE A 53 9.24 5.65 12.12
N GLY A 54 9.59 4.38 11.93
CA GLY A 54 9.01 3.47 10.97
C GLY A 54 8.12 2.39 11.61
N LEU A 55 7.67 1.45 10.80
CA LEU A 55 6.83 0.33 11.28
C LEU A 55 7.55 -0.59 12.26
N HIS A 56 8.80 -0.92 11.98
CA HIS A 56 9.58 -1.93 12.71
C HIS A 56 10.86 -1.39 13.35
N ARG A 57 11.23 -0.16 12.99
CA ARG A 57 12.49 0.48 13.39
C ARG A 57 12.25 1.95 13.67
N SER A 58 12.97 2.48 14.65
CA SER A 58 13.10 3.91 14.87
C SER A 58 14.58 4.26 14.84
N CYS A 59 14.93 5.39 14.24
CA CYS A 59 16.31 5.86 14.17
C CYS A 59 16.44 7.25 14.78
N GLU A 60 17.53 7.47 15.49
CA GLU A 60 17.84 8.71 16.19
C GLU A 60 19.24 9.18 15.82
N SER A 61 19.44 10.50 15.72
CA SER A 61 20.71 11.10 15.32
C SER A 61 21.88 10.75 16.24
N GLU A 62 21.62 10.49 17.53
CA GLU A 62 22.67 10.20 18.52
C GLU A 62 22.88 8.70 18.79
N HIS A 63 21.79 7.91 18.81
CA HIS A 63 21.81 6.51 19.25
C HIS A 63 21.64 5.48 18.13
N GLY A 64 21.52 5.94 16.87
CA GLY A 64 21.35 5.06 15.71
C GLY A 64 19.95 4.43 15.63
N CYS A 65 19.84 3.27 14.97
CA CYS A 65 18.56 2.61 14.70
C CYS A 65 18.28 1.44 15.66
N ALA A 66 17.13 1.47 16.33
CA ALA A 66 16.65 0.42 17.22
C ALA A 66 15.36 -0.22 16.69
N HIS A 67 14.98 -1.37 17.25
CA HIS A 67 13.69 -2.00 16.98
C HIS A 67 12.56 -1.16 17.59
N PHE A 68 11.47 -0.98 16.86
CA PHE A 68 10.31 -0.20 17.30
C PHE A 68 9.02 -1.01 17.09
N PRO A 69 8.06 -0.97 18.03
CA PRO A 69 8.15 -0.38 19.37
C PRO A 69 9.12 -1.14 20.29
N THR A 70 9.77 -0.42 21.21
CA THR A 70 10.64 -1.00 22.26
C THR A 70 9.83 -1.62 23.41
N VAL A 71 10.48 -2.25 24.38
CA VAL A 71 9.78 -2.83 25.55
C VAL A 71 9.24 -1.72 26.44
N GLU A 72 10.00 -0.65 26.56
CA GLU A 72 9.71 0.56 27.30
C GLU A 72 8.48 1.27 26.71
N ASP A 73 8.42 1.40 25.38
CA ASP A 73 7.25 1.94 24.64
C ASP A 73 5.96 1.14 24.85
N CYS A 74 6.06 -0.10 25.35
CA CYS A 74 4.95 -1.03 25.53
C CYS A 74 4.65 -1.32 27.01
N SER A 75 5.29 -0.61 27.94
CA SER A 75 5.15 -0.85 29.39
C SER A 75 3.96 -0.08 30.00
N GLY A 76 3.33 -0.61 31.06
CA GLY A 76 2.25 0.09 31.76
C GLY A 76 0.98 0.36 30.93
N THR A 77 0.53 1.62 30.89
CA THR A 77 -0.67 2.10 30.17
C THR A 77 -0.48 2.15 28.65
N ASP A 78 0.76 2.01 28.17
CA ASP A 78 1.16 2.18 26.78
C ASP A 78 0.99 0.93 25.91
N ARG A 79 0.41 -0.13 26.48
CA ARG A 79 0.09 -1.39 25.75
C ARG A 79 -0.85 -1.17 24.57
N TYR A 80 -1.75 -0.19 24.67
CA TYR A 80 -2.71 0.13 23.61
C TYR A 80 -2.01 0.60 22.33
N PHE A 81 -1.14 1.62 22.44
CA PHE A 81 -0.30 2.11 21.34
C PHE A 81 0.46 0.97 20.68
N CYS A 82 1.13 0.16 21.51
CA CYS A 82 1.96 -0.93 21.05
C CYS A 82 1.17 -2.00 20.27
N SER A 83 -0.05 -2.31 20.72
CA SER A 83 -0.96 -3.21 20.01
C SER A 83 -1.42 -2.62 18.68
N MET A 84 -1.78 -1.34 18.65
CA MET A 84 -2.22 -0.67 17.43
C MET A 84 -1.09 -0.54 16.41
N TRP A 85 0.10 -0.08 16.85
CA TRP A 85 1.26 0.06 15.98
C TRP A 85 1.72 -1.28 15.38
N ARG A 86 1.73 -2.35 16.18
CA ARG A 86 2.03 -3.69 15.67
C ARG A 86 0.98 -4.19 14.68
N SER A 87 -0.28 -3.79 14.87
CA SER A 87 -1.35 -4.10 13.91
C SER A 87 -1.13 -3.39 12.57
N VAL A 88 -0.64 -2.15 12.56
CA VAL A 88 -0.23 -1.45 11.33
C VAL A 88 0.87 -2.25 10.60
N GLY A 89 1.90 -2.69 11.32
CA GLY A 89 2.96 -3.52 10.75
C GLY A 89 2.44 -4.81 10.10
N PHE A 90 1.49 -5.48 10.77
CA PHE A 90 0.83 -6.67 10.23
C PHE A 90 -0.02 -6.36 8.99
N LEU A 91 -0.86 -5.33 9.04
CA LEU A 91 -1.74 -4.94 7.93
C LEU A 91 -0.92 -4.53 6.69
N MET A 92 0.16 -3.79 6.86
CA MET A 92 1.04 -3.41 5.76
C MET A 92 1.76 -4.63 5.15
N SER A 93 2.22 -5.57 5.98
CA SER A 93 2.80 -6.83 5.50
C SER A 93 1.77 -7.68 4.73
N PHE A 94 0.54 -7.75 5.25
CA PHE A 94 -0.57 -8.43 4.58
C PHE A 94 -0.94 -7.76 3.25
N ALA A 95 -0.96 -6.43 3.21
CA ALA A 95 -1.16 -5.67 1.97
C ALA A 95 -0.09 -5.97 0.93
N ALA A 96 1.19 -6.04 1.31
CA ALA A 96 2.27 -6.39 0.40
C ALA A 96 2.07 -7.81 -0.21
N VAL A 97 1.62 -8.77 0.58
CA VAL A 97 1.28 -10.12 0.07
C VAL A 97 0.12 -10.05 -0.92
N LEU A 98 -0.94 -9.30 -0.61
CA LEU A 98 -2.09 -9.11 -1.50
C LEU A 98 -1.68 -8.42 -2.81
N GLU A 99 -0.76 -7.45 -2.76
CA GLU A 99 -0.22 -6.78 -3.96
C GLU A 99 0.51 -7.76 -4.86
N LEU A 100 1.37 -8.62 -4.30
CA LEU A 100 2.06 -9.65 -5.08
C LEU A 100 1.08 -10.64 -5.73
N VAL A 101 0.04 -11.06 -4.99
CA VAL A 101 -1.04 -11.91 -5.55
C VAL A 101 -1.78 -11.18 -6.67
N THR A 102 -2.03 -9.88 -6.52
CA THR A 102 -2.70 -9.04 -7.51
C THR A 102 -1.84 -8.88 -8.76
N LEU A 103 -0.51 -8.72 -8.64
CA LEU A 103 0.41 -8.69 -9.77
C LEU A 103 0.37 -10.00 -10.56
N VAL A 104 0.36 -11.15 -9.87
CA VAL A 104 0.18 -12.45 -10.54
C VAL A 104 -1.17 -12.52 -11.24
N ALA A 105 -2.25 -12.04 -10.61
CA ALA A 105 -3.57 -11.99 -11.22
C ALA A 105 -3.59 -11.13 -12.50
N TYR A 106 -2.91 -9.97 -12.51
CA TYR A 106 -2.75 -9.16 -13.73
C TYR A 106 -2.05 -9.94 -14.84
N LEU A 107 -0.94 -10.62 -14.53
CA LEU A 107 -0.19 -11.41 -15.51
C LEU A 107 -1.05 -12.55 -16.08
N VAL A 108 -1.84 -13.23 -15.24
CA VAL A 108 -2.75 -14.30 -15.68
C VAL A 108 -3.88 -13.77 -16.55
N VAL A 109 -4.44 -12.60 -16.21
CA VAL A 109 -5.52 -11.99 -17.00
C VAL A 109 -5.01 -11.51 -18.35
N ILE A 110 -3.86 -10.82 -18.39
CA ILE A 110 -3.29 -10.25 -19.62
C ILE A 110 -2.77 -11.35 -20.56
N ASN A 111 -1.99 -12.31 -20.05
CA ASN A 111 -1.43 -13.40 -20.86
C ASN A 111 -2.42 -14.54 -21.11
N GLY A 112 -3.57 -14.54 -20.42
CA GLY A 112 -4.63 -15.51 -20.63
C GLY A 112 -5.36 -15.32 -21.97
N GLY A 113 -6.22 -16.29 -22.30
CA GLY A 113 -7.14 -16.16 -23.43
C GLY A 113 -8.24 -15.12 -23.19
N LYS A 114 -9.06 -14.86 -24.23
CA LYS A 114 -10.19 -13.91 -24.19
C LYS A 114 -11.09 -14.10 -22.95
N GLN A 115 -11.44 -15.34 -22.64
CA GLN A 115 -12.26 -15.71 -21.47
C GLN A 115 -11.74 -15.07 -20.17
N LYS A 116 -10.41 -15.12 -19.94
CA LYS A 116 -9.77 -14.58 -18.73
C LYS A 116 -9.75 -13.06 -18.74
N ARG A 117 -9.61 -12.42 -19.90
CA ARG A 117 -9.69 -10.96 -20.03
C ARG A 117 -11.10 -10.43 -19.82
N GLU A 118 -12.12 -11.16 -20.24
CA GLU A 118 -13.51 -10.70 -20.11
C GLU A 118 -14.10 -10.92 -18.73
N ALA A 119 -13.74 -12.01 -18.04
CA ALA A 119 -14.20 -12.28 -16.69
C ALA A 119 -13.24 -11.77 -15.59
N GLY A 120 -11.98 -11.47 -15.95
CA GLY A 120 -10.90 -11.18 -15.01
C GLY A 120 -11.08 -9.90 -14.20
N TRP A 121 -11.83 -8.92 -14.73
CA TRP A 121 -12.05 -7.64 -14.05
C TRP A 121 -12.65 -7.79 -12.66
N LYS A 122 -13.53 -8.78 -12.43
CA LYS A 122 -14.15 -9.00 -11.11
C LYS A 122 -13.11 -9.35 -10.05
N VAL A 123 -12.20 -10.26 -10.42
CA VAL A 123 -11.12 -10.71 -9.52
C VAL A 123 -10.12 -9.57 -9.30
N LEU A 124 -9.70 -8.88 -10.36
CA LEU A 124 -8.78 -7.75 -10.25
C LEU A 124 -9.37 -6.61 -9.41
N SER A 125 -10.59 -6.18 -9.69
CA SER A 125 -11.26 -5.12 -8.93
C SER A 125 -11.43 -5.49 -7.46
N PHE A 126 -11.82 -6.74 -7.16
CA PHE A 126 -11.93 -7.21 -5.78
C PHE A 126 -10.58 -7.16 -5.05
N LEU A 127 -9.52 -7.69 -5.66
CA LEU A 127 -8.19 -7.71 -5.05
C LEU A 127 -7.62 -6.29 -4.86
N LEU A 128 -7.79 -5.41 -5.84
CA LEU A 128 -7.37 -4.00 -5.77
C LEU A 128 -8.10 -3.23 -4.67
N VAL A 129 -9.42 -3.43 -4.53
CA VAL A 129 -10.20 -2.85 -3.43
C VAL A 129 -9.72 -3.39 -2.09
N LEU A 130 -9.48 -4.70 -1.99
CA LEU A 130 -8.98 -5.31 -0.75
C LEU A 130 -7.62 -4.73 -0.35
N VAL A 131 -6.67 -4.60 -1.29
CA VAL A 131 -5.37 -3.92 -1.05
C VAL A 131 -5.60 -2.50 -0.55
N GLY A 132 -6.43 -1.73 -1.26
CA GLY A 132 -6.69 -0.34 -0.92
C GLY A 132 -7.32 -0.16 0.47
N VAL A 133 -8.28 -1.02 0.84
CA VAL A 133 -8.92 -1.01 2.16
C VAL A 133 -7.94 -1.36 3.28
N VAL A 134 -7.12 -2.40 3.09
CA VAL A 134 -6.13 -2.80 4.10
C VAL A 134 -5.10 -1.69 4.33
N GLN A 135 -4.58 -1.08 3.26
CA GLN A 135 -3.63 0.03 3.36
C GLN A 135 -4.27 1.29 3.96
N CYS A 136 -5.50 1.60 3.57
CA CYS A 136 -6.26 2.71 4.15
C CYS A 136 -6.50 2.49 5.65
N ALA A 137 -6.80 1.26 6.09
CA ALA A 137 -6.92 0.92 7.51
C ALA A 137 -5.59 1.11 8.26
N SER A 138 -4.46 0.65 7.70
CA SER A 138 -3.13 0.92 8.26
C SER A 138 -2.86 2.41 8.43
N MET A 139 -3.13 3.20 7.39
CA MET A 139 -2.95 4.65 7.37
C MET A 139 -3.84 5.32 8.42
N ALA A 140 -5.10 4.89 8.53
CA ALA A 140 -6.07 5.44 9.48
C ALA A 140 -5.65 5.18 10.94
N ILE A 141 -5.10 4.01 11.24
CA ILE A 141 -4.59 3.72 12.59
C ILE A 141 -3.40 4.63 12.92
N VAL A 142 -2.45 4.82 11.98
CA VAL A 142 -1.31 5.72 12.23
C VAL A 142 -1.76 7.16 12.42
N ALA A 143 -2.67 7.65 11.57
CA ALA A 143 -3.23 9.01 11.72
C ALA A 143 -3.96 9.18 13.05
N TYR A 144 -4.76 8.17 13.45
CA TYR A 144 -5.43 8.18 14.75
C TYR A 144 -4.44 8.25 15.91
N LEU A 145 -3.39 7.42 15.91
CA LEU A 145 -2.36 7.46 16.94
C LEU A 145 -1.63 8.80 16.94
N PHE A 146 -1.27 9.34 15.77
CA PHE A 146 -0.61 10.64 15.62
C PHE A 146 -1.42 11.77 16.27
N ASP A 147 -2.73 11.78 16.11
CA ASP A 147 -3.60 12.85 16.64
C ASP A 147 -4.02 12.64 18.10
N ASN A 148 -4.00 11.41 18.63
CA ASN A 148 -4.60 11.07 19.92
C ASN A 148 -3.61 10.54 20.98
N ASP A 149 -2.39 10.17 20.62
CA ASP A 149 -1.39 9.67 21.57
C ASP A 149 -0.45 10.80 22.02
N ASP A 150 -0.33 11.01 23.33
CA ASP A 150 0.46 12.08 23.94
C ASP A 150 1.97 12.03 23.57
N ARG A 151 2.46 10.89 23.07
CA ARG A 151 3.84 10.76 22.55
C ARG A 151 4.11 11.67 21.37
N PHE A 152 3.10 11.95 20.55
CA PHE A 152 3.20 12.81 19.37
C PHE A 152 2.81 14.24 19.72
N PHE A 153 3.62 14.86 20.57
CA PHE A 153 3.47 16.27 20.93
C PHE A 153 3.85 17.22 19.78
N VAL A 154 3.71 18.53 20.01
CA VAL A 154 4.01 19.56 19.01
C VAL A 154 5.44 19.43 18.47
N GLY A 155 5.56 19.26 17.15
CA GLY A 155 6.83 19.13 16.43
C GLY A 155 7.00 17.81 15.67
N TRP A 156 6.17 16.80 15.96
CA TRP A 156 6.08 15.60 15.13
C TRP A 156 5.33 15.89 13.83
N GLN A 157 5.73 15.22 12.75
CA GLN A 157 5.13 15.35 11.42
C GLN A 157 4.99 13.98 10.75
N LEU A 158 3.90 13.79 9.99
CA LEU A 158 3.75 12.65 9.08
C LEU A 158 4.72 12.83 7.90
N ASP A 159 5.50 11.80 7.59
CA ASP A 159 6.61 11.88 6.65
C ASP A 159 6.42 10.94 5.43
N LYS A 160 7.43 10.82 4.57
CA LYS A 160 7.38 10.22 3.23
C LYS A 160 6.68 8.87 3.19
N SER A 161 6.95 7.95 4.10
CA SER A 161 6.37 6.61 4.07
C SER A 161 4.84 6.64 4.25
N PHE A 162 4.31 7.58 5.04
CA PHE A 162 2.87 7.82 5.17
C PHE A 162 2.27 8.36 3.85
N ILE A 163 2.98 9.26 3.17
CA ILE A 163 2.55 9.79 1.86
C ILE A 163 2.58 8.68 0.80
N LEU A 164 3.65 7.87 0.77
CA LEU A 164 3.84 6.78 -0.19
C LEU A 164 2.72 5.73 -0.09
N VAL A 165 2.34 5.32 1.13
CA VAL A 165 1.20 4.41 1.29
C VAL A 165 -0.12 5.07 0.87
N THR A 166 -0.28 6.37 1.12
CA THR A 166 -1.48 7.13 0.74
C THR A 166 -1.67 7.15 -0.79
N VAL A 167 -0.58 7.42 -1.51
CA VAL A 167 -0.56 7.38 -2.97
C VAL A 167 -0.79 5.95 -3.49
N SER A 168 -0.16 4.95 -2.85
CA SER A 168 -0.30 3.54 -3.24
C SER A 168 -1.76 3.06 -3.21
N TRP A 169 -2.45 3.23 -2.07
CA TRP A 169 -3.83 2.76 -1.96
C TRP A 169 -4.77 3.54 -2.88
N SER A 170 -4.50 4.82 -3.11
CA SER A 170 -5.24 5.65 -4.07
C SER A 170 -5.13 5.11 -5.49
N ILE A 171 -3.92 4.74 -5.93
CA ILE A 171 -3.69 4.11 -7.23
C ILE A 171 -4.45 2.78 -7.33
N ALA A 172 -4.44 1.96 -6.28
CA ALA A 172 -5.15 0.69 -6.28
C ALA A 172 -6.68 0.87 -6.45
N ILE A 173 -7.29 1.79 -5.69
CA ILE A 173 -8.73 2.08 -5.77
C ILE A 173 -9.12 2.70 -7.12
N LEU A 174 -8.33 3.64 -7.63
CA LEU A 174 -8.57 4.23 -8.96
C LEU A 174 -8.44 3.17 -10.06
N SER A 175 -7.44 2.29 -9.97
CA SER A 175 -7.27 1.18 -10.92
C SER A 175 -8.45 0.22 -10.88
N ALA A 176 -9.00 -0.09 -9.70
CA ALA A 176 -10.21 -0.89 -9.56
C ALA A 176 -11.41 -0.22 -10.23
N GLY A 177 -11.56 1.10 -10.05
CA GLY A 177 -12.60 1.90 -10.69
C GLY A 177 -12.51 1.86 -12.21
N PHE A 178 -11.33 2.15 -12.78
CA PHE A 178 -11.11 2.14 -14.22
C PHE A 178 -11.27 0.74 -14.84
N ILE A 179 -10.78 -0.31 -14.18
CA ILE A 179 -10.95 -1.70 -14.64
C ILE A 179 -12.42 -2.07 -14.67
N SER A 180 -13.16 -1.77 -13.60
CA SER A 180 -14.60 -2.03 -13.52
C SER A 180 -15.36 -1.25 -14.59
N LEU A 181 -15.07 0.04 -14.75
CA LEU A 181 -15.70 0.88 -15.77
C LEU A 181 -15.43 0.36 -17.18
N SER A 182 -14.19 -0.07 -17.46
CA SER A 182 -13.82 -0.61 -18.77
C SER A 182 -14.61 -1.86 -19.17
N ALA A 183 -15.08 -2.64 -18.18
CA ALA A 183 -15.88 -3.83 -18.42
C ALA A 183 -17.30 -3.50 -18.89
N PHE A 184 -17.85 -2.35 -18.48
CA PHE A 184 -19.19 -1.90 -18.86
C PHE A 184 -19.20 -0.98 -20.08
N VAL A 185 -18.13 -0.20 -20.28
CA VAL A 185 -18.05 0.79 -21.37
C VAL A 185 -17.61 0.15 -22.68
N PHE A 186 -16.65 -0.78 -22.65
CA PHE A 186 -16.12 -1.36 -23.88
C PHE A 186 -16.87 -2.64 -24.27
N PRO A 187 -17.25 -2.79 -25.55
CA PRO A 187 -17.84 -4.04 -26.04
C PRO A 187 -16.90 -5.22 -25.81
N GLU A 188 -17.47 -6.42 -25.78
CA GLU A 188 -16.72 -7.68 -25.72
C GLU A 188 -15.72 -7.75 -26.89
N GLU A 189 -14.55 -8.36 -26.67
CA GLU A 189 -13.53 -8.43 -27.73
C GLU A 189 -14.08 -9.32 -28.86
N GLY A 190 -14.34 -8.76 -30.04
CA GLY A 190 -15.15 -9.37 -31.10
C GLY A 190 -14.86 -10.83 -31.49
N ASP A 191 -15.95 -11.48 -31.90
CA ASP A 191 -16.07 -12.59 -32.87
C ASP A 191 -15.36 -13.93 -32.57
N TYR A 192 -15.89 -14.66 -31.58
CA TYR A 192 -15.82 -16.12 -31.65
C TYR A 192 -17.19 -16.61 -32.10
N GLU A 193 -17.31 -17.02 -33.36
CA GLU A 193 -18.33 -18.00 -33.73
C GLU A 193 -18.09 -19.25 -32.87
N LEU A 194 -19.10 -19.66 -32.11
CA LEU A 194 -19.09 -20.98 -31.49
C LEU A 194 -18.95 -21.99 -32.63
N ILE A 195 -17.86 -22.76 -32.65
CA ILE A 195 -17.69 -23.84 -33.63
C ILE A 195 -18.92 -24.75 -33.47
N PRO A 196 -19.74 -24.94 -34.52
CA PRO A 196 -20.89 -25.82 -34.42
C PRO A 196 -20.41 -27.23 -34.03
N PRO A 197 -21.18 -27.96 -33.22
CA PRO A 197 -20.83 -29.34 -32.90
C PRO A 197 -20.62 -30.11 -34.20
N SER A 198 -19.58 -30.94 -34.25
CA SER A 198 -19.32 -31.78 -35.44
C SER A 198 -20.54 -32.65 -35.71
N GLU A 199 -20.91 -32.87 -36.98
CA GLU A 199 -22.10 -33.66 -37.37
C GLU A 199 -22.18 -35.05 -36.69
N ASN A 200 -21.05 -35.58 -36.23
CA ASN A 200 -20.93 -36.85 -35.50
C ASN A 200 -21.59 -36.85 -34.10
N GLU A 201 -21.87 -35.68 -33.52
CA GLU A 201 -22.60 -35.55 -32.25
C GLU A 201 -24.09 -35.25 -32.42
N MET A 202 -24.57 -34.99 -33.65
CA MET A 202 -25.99 -34.73 -33.91
C MET A 202 -26.81 -36.02 -34.11
N TYR A 203 -26.14 -37.15 -34.34
CA TYR A 203 -26.76 -38.48 -34.58
C TYR A 203 -26.50 -39.51 -33.47
N ARG A 204 -25.99 -39.11 -32.30
CA ARG A 204 -25.81 -39.97 -31.13
C ARG A 204 -26.66 -39.49 -29.98
#